data_AF-A0A3D4THP1-F1
#
_entry.id   AF-A0A3D4THP1-F1
#
_cell.length_a   1.000
_cell.length_b   1.000
_cell.length_c   1.000
_cell.angle_alpha   90.00
_cell.angle_beta   90.00
_cell.angle_gamma   90.00
#
_symmetry.space_group_name_H-M   'P 1'
#
loop_
_entity.id
_entity.type
_entity.pdbx_description
1 polymer ?
#
loop_
_entity_poly.entity_id
_entity_poly.type
_entity_poly.pdbx_seq_one_letter_code
_entity_poly.pdbx_strand_id
1 'polypeptide(L)'
;MATETIENVAHDDTPNREIHEQLGRKYSAGFITEIESDSLPPGLDEDTIRALSAKKDEPEWMTQWRLDAYRHFLTMPMPDWAKLEIAPIDLQALSYYSAPKGPKYASLDDVPKELLDTYDKLGVPLHERAKLAGVAVDAVFDSVSVGTTFRKELAEKGVIFCSMSEAIKEHPELVRQYLGTVVPVGDNYFAALNSAVFSDGSFVFIPKGVRCPMELSTYFRINAGHTGQFERTLIVCEDKAYVSYLEGCTAPMRDENQLHAAVVELVALEDAEIKYSTVQNWYPGDENGVGGIYNFVTKRAECRGARSKVTWTQVETGSAITWKYPSCVLLGDDSVGEFHSVALTHHRQQADTGTKMIHVGKRTKSKIVSKGISAGRGQNTYRGLVKVDRNADGARNYTQCDSLLIGKQCGAHTFPYIEVKNPGATVEHEATTSKISDDQLFYCRARGISQEDAVSMIVDGFCKQVFRELPMEFAVEAKKLLEVSLEGSVG
;
A
#
# COMPACT_ATOMS: atom_id res chain seq x y z
N MET A 1 35.03 54.95 39.93
CA MET A 1 34.97 53.86 40.92
C MET A 1 34.08 54.38 42.05
N ALA A 2 32.96 53.79 42.45
CA ALA A 2 32.53 52.40 42.33
C ALA A 2 30.99 52.32 42.27
N THR A 3 30.52 51.38 41.44
CA THR A 3 29.36 50.46 41.55
C THR A 3 28.15 50.83 42.42
N GLU A 4 27.00 51.01 41.75
CA GLU A 4 25.69 50.56 42.25
C GLU A 4 25.22 49.37 41.43
N THR A 5 24.98 48.26 42.13
CA THR A 5 24.50 46.96 41.65
C THR A 5 23.00 47.02 41.38
N ILE A 6 22.59 46.71 40.15
CA ILE A 6 21.19 46.40 39.81
C ILE A 6 21.03 44.89 39.98
N GLU A 7 20.15 44.47 40.89
CA GLU A 7 19.70 43.09 41.03
C GLU A 7 18.89 42.68 39.80
N ASN A 8 19.46 41.80 38.97
CA ASN A 8 18.70 41.05 37.98
C ASN A 8 18.08 39.83 38.66
N VAL A 9 16.77 39.87 38.88
CA VAL A 9 15.98 38.67 39.14
C VAL A 9 16.02 37.83 37.86
N ALA A 10 16.70 36.69 37.92
CA ALA A 10 16.67 35.71 36.84
C ALA A 10 15.24 35.14 36.74
N HIS A 11 14.53 35.49 35.67
CA HIS A 11 13.41 34.67 35.21
C HIS A 11 14.00 33.43 34.53
N ASP A 12 13.69 32.28 35.13
CA ASP A 12 13.94 30.95 34.57
C ASP A 12 12.97 30.75 33.39
N ASP A 13 13.33 31.28 32.22
CA ASP A 13 12.62 31.05 30.96
C ASP A 13 13.02 29.68 30.39
N THR A 14 12.42 28.61 30.89
CA THR A 14 12.32 27.35 30.14
C THR A 14 10.88 26.83 30.03
N PRO A 15 9.95 27.55 29.35
CA PRO A 15 8.81 26.88 28.76
C PRO A 15 9.30 26.17 27.49
N ASN A 16 8.91 24.91 27.31
CA ASN A 16 9.14 24.05 26.13
C ASN A 16 10.18 22.94 26.25
N ARG A 17 10.58 22.50 27.46
CA ARG A 17 11.33 21.24 27.56
C ARG A 17 10.46 20.02 27.17
N GLU A 18 9.19 20.01 27.58
CA GLU A 18 8.22 18.98 27.18
C GLU A 18 7.82 19.08 25.70
N ILE A 19 7.80 20.30 25.14
CA ILE A 19 7.54 20.52 23.71
C ILE A 19 8.76 20.12 22.87
N HIS A 20 10.00 20.35 23.33
CA HIS A 20 11.19 19.82 22.66
C HIS A 20 11.31 18.29 22.77
N GLU A 21 10.80 17.68 23.84
CA GLU A 21 10.64 16.22 23.95
C GLU A 21 9.53 15.67 23.03
N GLN A 22 8.49 16.46 22.71
CA GLN A 22 7.46 16.11 21.73
C GLN A 22 7.86 16.41 20.27
N LEU A 23 8.65 17.45 20.02
CA LEU A 23 9.21 17.86 18.71
C LEU A 23 10.21 16.84 18.16
N GLY A 24 10.67 15.91 19.00
CA GLY A 24 11.51 14.77 18.62
C GLY A 24 10.73 13.46 18.48
N ARG A 25 9.43 13.48 18.20
CA ARG A 25 8.64 12.25 17.96
C ARG A 25 9.15 11.53 16.70
N LYS A 26 10.17 10.70 16.93
CA LYS A 26 10.62 9.61 16.07
C LYS A 26 9.41 8.76 15.69
N TYR A 27 9.39 8.30 14.44
CA TYR A 27 8.41 7.35 13.91
C TYR A 27 8.03 6.30 14.99
N SER A 28 6.82 6.43 15.54
CA SER A 28 6.42 5.77 16.79
C SER A 28 6.20 4.26 16.63
N ALA A 29 5.93 3.82 15.40
CA ALA A 29 5.83 2.41 15.02
C ALA A 29 7.21 1.75 14.83
N GLY A 30 8.31 2.45 15.12
CA GLY A 30 9.67 2.03 14.81
C GLY A 30 10.26 0.87 15.63
N PHE A 31 9.51 0.34 16.60
CA PHE A 31 10.01 -0.64 17.55
C PHE A 31 10.14 -2.05 16.95
N ILE A 32 11.18 -2.77 17.36
CA ILE A 32 11.40 -4.18 17.03
C ILE A 32 10.82 -5.04 18.16
N THR A 33 10.09 -6.09 17.80
CA THR A 33 9.65 -7.10 18.76
C THR A 33 10.64 -8.26 18.73
N GLU A 34 11.25 -8.61 19.86
CA GLU A 34 12.17 -9.76 19.95
C GLU A 34 11.36 -11.06 19.93
N ILE A 35 11.30 -11.70 18.76
CA ILE A 35 10.68 -13.01 18.55
C ILE A 35 11.72 -13.89 17.84
N GLU A 36 11.96 -15.11 18.33
CA GLU A 36 12.82 -16.04 17.59
C GLU A 36 12.18 -16.36 16.24
N SER A 37 12.94 -16.23 15.15
CA SER A 37 12.49 -16.57 13.80
C SER A 37 13.24 -17.77 13.22
N ASP A 38 12.59 -18.45 12.29
CA ASP A 38 13.16 -19.47 11.42
C ASP A 38 13.25 -18.93 9.99
N SER A 39 14.47 -18.59 9.57
CA SER A 39 14.75 -17.89 8.31
C SER A 39 15.61 -18.74 7.37
N LEU A 40 15.46 -18.54 6.07
CA LEU A 40 16.41 -19.08 5.08
C LEU A 40 17.69 -18.23 5.08
N PRO A 41 18.87 -18.82 4.78
CA PRO A 41 20.10 -18.04 4.65
C PRO A 41 19.96 -17.02 3.50
N PRO A 42 20.72 -15.90 3.55
CA PRO A 42 20.79 -14.97 2.44
C PRO A 42 21.27 -15.64 1.14
N GLY A 43 20.69 -15.24 0.02
CA GLY A 43 21.09 -15.71 -1.30
C GLY A 43 19.89 -16.02 -2.21
N LEU A 44 20.02 -15.70 -3.49
CA LEU A 44 19.00 -15.93 -4.50
C LEU A 44 19.52 -16.85 -5.61
N ASP A 45 19.17 -18.13 -5.52
CA ASP A 45 19.42 -19.16 -6.53
C ASP A 45 18.26 -20.17 -6.61
N GLU A 46 18.37 -21.15 -7.52
CA GLU A 46 17.37 -22.22 -7.65
C GLU A 46 17.23 -23.06 -6.36
N ASP A 47 18.29 -23.20 -5.57
CA ASP A 47 18.28 -24.00 -4.34
C ASP A 47 17.51 -23.27 -3.23
N THR A 48 17.68 -21.96 -3.07
CA THR A 48 16.85 -21.12 -2.20
C THR A 48 15.37 -21.25 -2.56
N ILE A 49 15.03 -21.23 -3.85
CA ILE A 49 13.63 -21.35 -4.31
C ILE A 49 13.06 -22.73 -3.99
N ARG A 50 13.83 -23.80 -4.23
CA ARG A 50 13.43 -25.17 -3.87
C ARG A 50 13.28 -25.31 -2.36
N ALA A 51 14.18 -24.73 -1.57
CA ALA A 51 14.12 -24.73 -0.12
C ALA A 51 12.87 -23.98 0.40
N LEU A 52 12.55 -22.82 -0.18
CA LEU A 52 11.33 -22.07 0.12
C LEU A 52 10.08 -22.91 -0.17
N SER A 53 10.00 -23.49 -1.37
CA SER A 53 8.87 -24.30 -1.82
C SER A 53 8.69 -25.55 -0.95
N ALA A 54 9.80 -26.23 -0.61
CA ALA A 54 9.80 -27.39 0.28
C ALA A 54 9.40 -27.04 1.72
N LYS A 55 9.91 -25.92 2.27
CA LYS A 55 9.56 -25.45 3.61
C LYS A 55 8.07 -25.13 3.75
N LYS A 56 7.46 -24.68 2.66
CA LYS A 56 6.03 -24.41 2.56
C LYS A 56 5.22 -25.64 2.18
N ASP A 57 5.86 -26.77 1.84
CA ASP A 57 5.22 -28.00 1.39
C ASP A 57 4.24 -27.70 0.22
N GLU A 58 4.77 -27.00 -0.78
CA GLU A 58 4.07 -26.62 -2.00
C GLU A 58 4.01 -27.79 -3.01
N PRO A 59 2.95 -27.88 -3.82
CA PRO A 59 2.86 -28.87 -4.89
C PRO A 59 3.89 -28.60 -6.00
N GLU A 60 4.32 -29.65 -6.69
CA GLU A 60 5.38 -29.60 -7.71
C GLU A 60 5.16 -28.54 -8.80
N TRP A 61 3.92 -28.33 -9.23
CA TRP A 61 3.60 -27.32 -10.24
C TRP A 61 3.94 -25.90 -9.77
N MET A 62 3.80 -25.62 -8.46
CA MET A 62 4.11 -24.32 -7.88
C MET A 62 5.62 -24.12 -7.80
N THR A 63 6.36 -25.16 -7.39
CA THR A 63 7.84 -25.14 -7.42
C THR A 63 8.35 -24.86 -8.85
N GLN A 64 7.78 -25.54 -9.85
CA GLN A 64 8.18 -25.35 -11.24
C GLN A 64 7.86 -23.93 -11.74
N TRP A 65 6.69 -23.40 -11.40
CA TRP A 65 6.30 -22.02 -11.73
C TRP A 65 7.28 -20.99 -11.14
N ARG A 66 7.72 -21.17 -9.89
CA ARG A 66 8.73 -20.28 -9.24
C ARG A 66 10.09 -20.35 -9.93
N LEU A 67 10.54 -21.55 -10.30
CA LEU A 67 11.82 -21.74 -10.99
C LEU A 67 11.81 -21.11 -12.38
N ASP A 68 10.70 -21.24 -13.12
CA ASP A 68 10.55 -20.60 -14.42
C ASP A 68 10.51 -19.07 -14.30
N ALA A 69 9.88 -18.56 -13.24
CA ALA A 69 9.91 -17.13 -12.91
C ALA A 69 11.32 -16.64 -12.61
N TYR A 70 12.10 -17.38 -11.82
CA TYR A 70 13.48 -17.02 -11.52
C TYR A 70 14.37 -17.03 -12.77
N ARG A 71 14.28 -18.06 -13.60
CA ARG A 71 15.04 -18.14 -14.85
C ARG A 71 14.72 -16.98 -15.78
N HIS A 72 13.45 -16.59 -15.86
CA HIS A 72 13.06 -15.43 -16.65
C HIS A 72 13.57 -14.13 -16.04
N PHE A 73 13.45 -13.97 -14.72
CA PHE A 73 13.97 -12.82 -13.97
C PHE A 73 15.45 -12.56 -14.25
N LEU A 74 16.28 -13.61 -14.31
CA LEU A 74 17.72 -13.50 -14.62
C LEU A 74 18.01 -12.87 -16.00
N THR A 75 17.04 -12.87 -16.91
CA THR A 75 17.19 -12.25 -18.25
C THR A 75 16.77 -10.78 -18.30
N MET A 76 16.17 -10.26 -17.22
CA MET A 76 15.58 -8.92 -17.20
C MET A 76 16.59 -7.89 -16.66
N PRO A 77 16.77 -6.74 -17.34
CA PRO A 77 17.53 -5.63 -16.77
C PRO A 77 16.71 -4.90 -15.70
N MET A 78 17.38 -4.38 -14.67
CA MET A 78 16.74 -3.48 -13.70
C MET A 78 16.33 -2.18 -14.42
N PRO A 79 15.07 -1.74 -14.28
CA PRO A 79 14.57 -0.55 -14.98
C PRO A 79 15.11 0.75 -14.36
N ASP A 80 15.45 1.73 -15.21
CA ASP A 80 16.08 3.01 -14.85
C ASP A 80 15.33 4.26 -15.38
N TRP A 81 14.13 4.06 -15.94
CA TRP A 81 13.38 5.12 -16.63
C TRP A 81 12.59 6.05 -15.69
N ALA A 82 12.32 5.62 -14.45
CA ALA A 82 11.53 6.39 -13.50
C ALA A 82 12.36 7.52 -12.90
N LYS A 83 11.69 8.58 -12.44
CA LYS A 83 12.36 9.72 -11.79
C LYS A 83 12.67 9.38 -10.33
N LEU A 84 13.48 8.34 -10.13
CA LEU A 84 13.80 7.76 -8.82
C LEU A 84 15.31 7.53 -8.73
N GLU A 85 15.92 8.04 -7.66
CA GLU A 85 17.31 7.74 -7.31
C GLU A 85 17.34 6.49 -6.42
N ILE A 86 17.40 5.31 -7.06
CA ILE A 86 17.40 4.02 -6.37
C ILE A 86 18.86 3.59 -6.13
N ALA A 87 19.22 3.35 -4.87
CA ALA A 87 20.53 2.79 -4.55
C ALA A 87 20.62 1.32 -5.04
N PRO A 88 21.82 0.82 -5.37
CA PRO A 88 21.98 -0.58 -5.76
C PRO A 88 21.39 -1.52 -4.69
N ILE A 89 20.53 -2.44 -5.13
CA ILE A 89 19.89 -3.41 -4.24
C ILE A 89 20.68 -4.72 -4.36
N ASP A 90 21.36 -5.11 -3.28
CA ASP A 90 22.02 -6.41 -3.21
C ASP A 90 21.00 -7.50 -2.90
N LEU A 91 20.46 -8.12 -3.95
CA LEU A 91 19.51 -9.22 -3.83
C LEU A 91 20.14 -10.48 -3.19
N GLN A 92 21.46 -10.67 -3.28
CA GLN A 92 22.11 -11.83 -2.66
C GLN A 92 22.29 -11.68 -1.16
N ALA A 93 22.26 -10.45 -0.65
CA ALA A 93 22.30 -10.16 0.79
C ALA A 93 20.93 -10.36 1.49
N LEU A 94 19.85 -10.54 0.74
CA LEU A 94 18.50 -10.68 1.29
C LEU A 94 18.19 -12.12 1.70
N SER A 95 17.50 -12.26 2.83
CA SER A 95 16.76 -13.47 3.14
C SER A 95 15.35 -13.40 2.53
N TYR A 96 14.94 -14.47 1.85
CA TYR A 96 13.66 -14.58 1.13
C TYR A 96 12.56 -15.31 1.91
N TYR A 97 12.85 -15.69 3.15
CA TYR A 97 11.87 -16.32 4.04
C TYR A 97 12.25 -16.07 5.49
N SER A 98 11.29 -15.59 6.29
CA SER A 98 11.41 -15.55 7.74
C SER A 98 10.04 -15.73 8.38
N ALA A 99 9.91 -16.71 9.26
CA ALA A 99 8.68 -16.92 10.02
C ALA A 99 8.99 -16.91 11.53
N PRO A 100 8.12 -16.34 12.39
CA PRO A 100 8.28 -16.47 13.83
C PRO A 100 8.19 -17.95 14.24
N LYS A 101 9.05 -18.39 15.17
CA LYS A 101 9.03 -19.76 15.71
C LYS A 101 7.82 -19.92 16.63
N GLY A 102 6.96 -20.89 16.32
CA GLY A 102 5.78 -21.21 17.11
C GLY A 102 4.75 -22.00 16.29
N PRO A 103 3.72 -22.59 16.91
CA PRO A 103 2.63 -23.22 16.18
C PRO A 103 1.83 -22.18 15.38
N LYS A 104 1.24 -22.59 14.25
CA LYS A 104 0.17 -21.80 13.62
C LYS A 104 -1.00 -21.70 14.61
N TYR A 105 -1.47 -20.50 14.87
CA TYR A 105 -2.54 -20.26 15.83
C TYR A 105 -3.90 -20.46 15.15
N ALA A 106 -4.75 -21.29 15.75
CA ALA A 106 -6.08 -21.60 15.21
C ALA A 106 -7.07 -20.44 15.39
N SER A 107 -6.79 -19.55 16.34
CA SER A 107 -7.58 -18.36 16.64
C SER A 107 -6.68 -17.22 17.13
N LEU A 108 -7.19 -15.98 17.06
CA LEU A 108 -6.52 -14.83 17.68
C LEU A 108 -6.32 -15.00 19.19
N ASP A 109 -7.18 -15.77 19.87
CA ASP A 109 -7.09 -16.02 21.30
C ASP A 109 -5.86 -16.88 21.66
N ASP A 110 -5.32 -17.63 20.69
CA ASP A 110 -4.13 -18.48 20.87
C ASP A 110 -2.83 -17.73 20.54
N VAL A 111 -2.91 -16.51 19.99
CA VAL A 111 -1.75 -15.71 19.60
C VAL A 111 -1.02 -15.22 20.85
N PRO A 112 0.33 -15.33 20.91
CA PRO A 112 1.14 -14.86 22.02
C PRO A 112 0.82 -13.42 22.39
N LYS A 113 0.78 -13.15 23.69
CA LYS A 113 0.49 -11.83 24.21
C LYS A 113 1.47 -10.78 23.66
N GLU A 114 2.74 -11.12 23.45
CA GLU A 114 3.70 -10.18 22.87
C GLU A 114 3.31 -9.71 21.46
N LEU A 115 2.71 -10.59 20.64
CA LEU A 115 2.22 -10.24 19.30
C LEU A 115 0.96 -9.39 19.38
N LEU A 116 0.01 -9.73 20.26
CA LEU A 116 -1.19 -8.91 20.48
C LEU A 116 -0.85 -7.51 21.00
N ASP A 117 0.01 -7.41 22.01
CA ASP A 117 0.52 -6.15 22.57
C ASP A 117 1.24 -5.32 21.50
N THR A 118 1.87 -5.98 20.52
CA THR A 118 2.57 -5.37 19.39
C THR A 118 1.59 -4.69 18.42
N TYR A 119 0.43 -5.31 18.13
CA TYR A 119 -0.64 -4.69 17.33
C TYR A 119 -1.40 -3.60 18.11
N ASP A 120 -1.61 -3.78 19.41
CA ASP A 120 -2.21 -2.75 20.28
C ASP A 120 -1.36 -1.48 20.31
N LYS A 121 -0.03 -1.62 20.43
CA LYS A 121 0.92 -0.49 20.35
C LYS A 121 0.92 0.23 19.00
N LEU A 122 0.56 -0.46 17.91
CA LEU A 122 0.40 0.15 16.59
C LEU A 122 -0.95 0.89 16.43
N GLY A 123 -1.84 0.85 17.43
CA GLY A 123 -3.18 1.41 17.34
C GLY A 123 -4.14 0.53 16.52
N VAL A 124 -3.83 -0.76 16.37
CA VAL A 124 -4.64 -1.74 15.65
C VAL A 124 -5.10 -2.82 16.65
N PRO A 125 -6.03 -2.52 17.57
CA PRO A 125 -6.48 -3.51 18.54
C PRO A 125 -7.29 -4.61 17.83
N LEU A 126 -6.65 -5.76 17.60
CA LEU A 126 -7.18 -6.84 16.76
C LEU A 126 -8.52 -7.39 17.31
N HIS A 127 -8.65 -7.51 18.64
CA HIS A 127 -9.88 -7.98 19.28
C HIS A 127 -11.00 -6.94 19.26
N GLU A 128 -10.69 -5.65 19.42
CA GLU A 128 -11.69 -4.58 19.36
C GLU A 128 -12.18 -4.36 17.93
N ARG A 129 -11.29 -4.40 16.93
CA ARG A 129 -11.68 -4.32 15.50
C ARG A 129 -12.52 -5.51 15.07
N ALA A 130 -12.16 -6.73 15.50
CA ALA A 130 -12.96 -7.91 15.21
C ALA A 130 -14.38 -7.83 15.83
N LYS A 131 -14.50 -7.33 17.08
CA LYS A 131 -15.80 -7.29 17.80
C LYS A 131 -16.67 -6.06 17.54
N LEU A 132 -16.08 -4.88 17.29
CA LEU A 132 -16.83 -3.62 17.13
C LEU A 132 -17.24 -3.35 15.68
N ALA A 133 -16.45 -3.83 14.70
CA ALA A 133 -16.64 -3.49 13.29
C ALA A 133 -17.22 -4.63 12.44
N GLY A 134 -17.24 -5.86 12.98
CA GLY A 134 -17.62 -7.05 12.23
C GLY A 134 -16.71 -7.32 11.02
N VAL A 135 -15.42 -7.01 11.13
CA VAL A 135 -14.41 -7.13 10.05
C VAL A 135 -13.60 -8.41 10.22
N ALA A 136 -13.41 -9.17 9.13
CA ALA A 136 -12.50 -10.31 9.11
C ALA A 136 -11.07 -9.82 8.93
N VAL A 137 -10.20 -10.11 9.89
CA VAL A 137 -8.81 -9.66 9.92
C VAL A 137 -7.88 -10.87 9.79
N ASP A 138 -6.99 -10.82 8.80
CA ASP A 138 -5.82 -11.68 8.69
C ASP A 138 -4.57 -10.90 9.15
N ALA A 139 -3.94 -11.35 10.22
CA ALA A 139 -2.76 -10.69 10.76
C ALA A 139 -1.49 -11.36 10.20
N VAL A 140 -0.72 -10.63 9.39
CA VAL A 140 0.52 -11.13 8.77
C VAL A 140 1.72 -10.51 9.46
N PHE A 141 2.64 -11.35 9.93
CA PHE A 141 3.87 -10.93 10.60
C PHE A 141 5.08 -11.50 9.85
N ASP A 142 6.00 -10.62 9.48
CA ASP A 142 7.13 -10.89 8.57
C ASP A 142 6.67 -11.44 7.21
N SER A 143 6.61 -12.77 7.09
CA SER A 143 6.37 -13.46 5.83
C SER A 143 5.17 -14.41 5.88
N VAL A 144 4.45 -14.54 7.00
CA VAL A 144 3.41 -15.59 7.19
C VAL A 144 2.18 -15.05 7.93
N SER A 145 0.99 -15.49 7.51
CA SER A 145 -0.26 -15.27 8.26
C SER A 145 -0.24 -15.98 9.63
N VAL A 146 -0.53 -15.22 10.69
CA VAL A 146 -0.56 -15.66 12.10
C VAL A 146 -1.96 -16.14 12.50
N GLY A 147 -3.02 -15.68 11.81
CA GLY A 147 -4.39 -16.14 12.02
C GLY A 147 -5.45 -15.26 11.36
N THR A 148 -6.59 -15.87 11.00
CA THR A 148 -7.74 -15.20 10.34
C THR A 148 -9.01 -15.31 11.20
N THR A 149 -9.72 -14.20 11.42
CA THR A 149 -11.01 -14.22 12.13
C THR A 149 -12.20 -14.55 11.22
N PHE A 150 -13.36 -14.87 11.82
CA PHE A 150 -14.64 -15.08 11.13
C PHE A 150 -14.67 -16.17 10.03
N ARG A 151 -13.69 -17.10 10.02
CA ARG A 151 -13.61 -18.20 9.03
C ARG A 151 -14.92 -18.99 8.88
N LYS A 152 -15.63 -19.27 9.98
CA LYS A 152 -16.90 -20.03 9.95
C LYS A 152 -18.02 -19.27 9.23
N GLU A 153 -18.20 -17.99 9.55
CA GLU A 153 -19.26 -17.16 8.97
C GLU A 153 -19.02 -16.89 7.47
N LEU A 154 -17.76 -16.72 7.07
CA LEU A 154 -17.38 -16.61 5.66
C LEU A 154 -17.60 -17.93 4.91
N ALA A 155 -17.22 -19.06 5.50
CA ALA A 155 -17.41 -20.39 4.92
C ALA A 155 -18.90 -20.75 4.74
N GLU A 156 -19.79 -20.33 5.65
CA GLU A 156 -21.24 -20.51 5.50
C GLU A 156 -21.81 -19.81 4.25
N LYS A 157 -21.16 -18.75 3.77
CA LYS A 157 -21.49 -18.04 2.53
C LYS A 157 -20.68 -18.52 1.32
N GLY A 158 -19.80 -19.51 1.50
CA GLY A 158 -18.89 -20.00 0.48
C GLY A 158 -17.75 -19.03 0.15
N VAL A 159 -17.53 -17.99 0.96
CA VAL A 159 -16.39 -17.08 0.82
C VAL A 159 -15.14 -17.77 1.32
N ILE A 160 -14.09 -17.78 0.50
CA ILE A 160 -12.76 -18.25 0.90
C ILE A 160 -11.92 -17.01 1.19
N PHE A 161 -11.43 -16.90 2.42
CA PHE A 161 -10.45 -15.89 2.82
C PHE A 161 -9.39 -16.57 3.68
N CYS A 162 -8.20 -16.74 3.11
CA CYS A 162 -7.09 -17.45 3.72
C CYS A 162 -5.75 -16.94 3.16
N SER A 163 -4.65 -17.44 3.73
CA SER A 163 -3.32 -17.14 3.19
C SER A 163 -3.13 -17.76 1.80
N MET A 164 -2.29 -17.15 0.97
CA MET A 164 -1.93 -17.70 -0.34
C MET A 164 -1.32 -19.10 -0.20
N SER A 165 -0.55 -19.33 0.86
CA SER A 165 0.05 -20.64 1.16
C SER A 165 -1.00 -21.72 1.46
N GLU A 166 -2.05 -21.39 2.21
CA GLU A 166 -3.18 -22.31 2.44
C GLU A 166 -3.96 -22.55 1.14
N ALA A 167 -4.26 -21.50 0.38
CA ALA A 167 -5.00 -21.61 -0.88
C ALA A 167 -4.31 -22.50 -1.91
N ILE A 168 -2.98 -22.44 -2.02
CA ILE A 168 -2.20 -23.31 -2.92
C ILE A 168 -2.38 -24.80 -2.56
N LYS A 169 -2.57 -25.13 -1.28
CA LYS A 169 -2.73 -26.52 -0.80
C LYS A 169 -4.17 -27.00 -0.83
N GLU A 170 -5.08 -26.17 -0.33
CA GLU A 170 -6.49 -26.54 -0.12
C GLU A 170 -7.35 -26.28 -1.36
N HIS A 171 -6.96 -25.31 -2.20
CA HIS A 171 -7.68 -24.91 -3.41
C HIS A 171 -6.76 -24.83 -4.66
N PRO A 172 -5.93 -25.85 -4.94
CA PRO A 172 -4.89 -25.78 -5.96
C PRO A 172 -5.44 -25.52 -7.38
N GLU A 173 -6.60 -26.09 -7.71
CA GLU A 173 -7.22 -25.90 -9.03
C GLU A 173 -7.63 -24.45 -9.26
N LEU A 174 -8.23 -23.83 -8.24
CA LEU A 174 -8.71 -22.45 -8.31
C LEU A 174 -7.55 -21.45 -8.36
N VAL A 175 -6.52 -21.66 -7.53
CA VAL A 175 -5.31 -20.83 -7.57
C VAL A 175 -4.63 -20.96 -8.93
N ARG A 176 -4.45 -22.19 -9.44
CA ARG A 176 -3.81 -22.43 -10.73
C ARG A 176 -4.58 -21.83 -11.91
N GLN A 177 -5.91 -21.74 -11.82
CA GLN A 177 -6.74 -21.12 -12.85
C GLN A 177 -6.49 -19.61 -12.99
N TYR A 178 -6.15 -18.92 -11.90
CA TYR A 178 -6.13 -17.45 -11.86
C TYR A 178 -4.76 -16.82 -11.58
N LEU A 179 -3.85 -17.53 -10.88
CA LEU A 179 -2.52 -17.04 -10.52
C LEU A 179 -1.72 -16.67 -11.78
N GLY A 180 -1.22 -15.44 -11.82
CA GLY A 180 -0.42 -14.93 -12.94
C GLY A 180 -1.21 -14.64 -14.21
N THR A 181 -2.54 -14.72 -14.18
CA THR A 181 -3.37 -14.40 -15.35
C THR A 181 -3.54 -12.90 -15.55
N VAL A 182 -3.45 -12.11 -14.49
CA VAL A 182 -3.58 -10.64 -14.52
C VAL A 182 -2.22 -9.98 -14.50
N VAL A 183 -1.32 -10.45 -13.63
CA VAL A 183 0.08 -10.03 -13.56
C VAL A 183 0.96 -11.24 -13.88
N PRO A 184 1.29 -11.46 -15.17
CA PRO A 184 2.15 -12.57 -15.58
C PRO A 184 3.53 -12.51 -14.95
N VAL A 185 4.19 -13.67 -14.91
CA VAL A 185 5.56 -13.82 -14.41
C VAL A 185 6.53 -12.82 -15.05
N GLY A 186 6.43 -12.60 -16.37
CA GLY A 186 7.28 -11.66 -17.10
C GLY A 186 6.76 -10.22 -17.19
N ASP A 187 5.82 -9.82 -16.34
CA ASP A 187 5.19 -8.49 -16.43
C ASP A 187 6.20 -7.34 -16.28
N ASN A 188 7.08 -7.44 -15.28
CA ASN A 188 8.17 -6.52 -15.03
C ASN A 188 9.21 -7.15 -14.07
N TYR A 189 10.36 -6.48 -13.90
CA TYR A 189 11.50 -6.96 -13.11
C TYR A 189 11.10 -7.39 -11.68
N PHE A 190 10.36 -6.56 -10.95
CA PHE A 190 9.97 -6.84 -9.57
C PHE A 190 8.80 -7.83 -9.48
N ALA A 191 7.91 -7.88 -10.46
CA ALA A 191 6.86 -8.91 -10.54
C ALA A 191 7.46 -10.30 -10.83
N ALA A 192 8.50 -10.39 -11.65
CA ALA A 192 9.23 -11.64 -11.91
C ALA A 192 9.98 -12.12 -10.65
N LEU A 193 10.67 -11.20 -9.96
CA LEU A 193 11.30 -11.48 -8.68
C LEU A 193 10.27 -11.97 -7.65
N ASN A 194 9.17 -11.23 -7.45
CA ASN A 194 8.08 -11.62 -6.56
C ASN A 194 7.54 -13.01 -6.93
N SER A 195 7.32 -13.30 -8.21
CA SER A 195 6.85 -14.61 -8.67
C SER A 195 7.83 -15.73 -8.29
N ALA A 196 9.14 -15.51 -8.33
CA ALA A 196 10.09 -16.51 -7.87
C ALA A 196 10.00 -16.75 -6.35
N VAL A 197 9.91 -15.68 -5.55
CA VAL A 197 10.26 -15.74 -4.12
C VAL A 197 9.14 -15.39 -3.14
N PHE A 198 7.91 -15.08 -3.59
CA PHE A 198 6.86 -14.66 -2.67
C PHE A 198 6.64 -15.71 -1.58
N SER A 199 6.66 -15.27 -0.32
CA SER A 199 6.62 -16.14 0.83
C SER A 199 5.19 -16.43 1.27
N ASP A 200 4.29 -15.45 1.16
CA ASP A 200 2.87 -15.61 1.45
C ASP A 200 2.06 -14.47 0.81
N GLY A 201 0.83 -14.24 1.27
CA GLY A 201 -0.07 -13.18 0.80
C GLY A 201 -1.51 -13.60 1.06
N SER A 202 -2.48 -12.94 0.43
CA SER A 202 -3.89 -13.22 0.69
C SER A 202 -4.59 -13.83 -0.52
N PHE A 203 -5.41 -14.85 -0.30
CA PHE A 203 -6.31 -15.39 -1.31
C PHE A 203 -7.77 -15.15 -0.89
N VAL A 204 -8.52 -14.50 -1.78
CA VAL A 204 -9.94 -14.22 -1.58
C VAL A 204 -10.72 -14.74 -2.79
N PHE A 205 -11.72 -15.57 -2.53
CA PHE A 205 -12.69 -15.99 -3.54
C PHE A 205 -14.11 -15.73 -3.04
N ILE A 206 -14.88 -15.00 -3.84
CA ILE A 206 -16.30 -14.71 -3.57
C ILE A 206 -17.15 -15.43 -4.61
N PRO A 207 -18.01 -16.38 -4.20
CA PRO A 207 -18.83 -17.14 -5.13
C PRO A 207 -19.95 -16.30 -5.74
N LYS A 208 -20.50 -16.83 -6.85
CA LYS A 208 -21.55 -16.18 -7.63
C LYS A 208 -22.74 -15.73 -6.79
N GLY A 209 -23.13 -14.47 -6.95
CA GLY A 209 -24.28 -13.85 -6.30
C GLY A 209 -24.08 -13.53 -4.82
N VAL A 210 -22.88 -13.74 -4.26
CA VAL A 210 -22.61 -13.48 -2.86
C VAL A 210 -22.04 -12.07 -2.67
N ARG A 211 -22.75 -11.28 -1.87
CA ARG A 211 -22.19 -10.07 -1.27
C ARG A 211 -21.51 -10.47 0.03
N CYS A 212 -20.19 -10.24 0.12
CA CYS A 212 -19.44 -10.49 1.34
C CYS A 212 -20.13 -9.77 2.51
N PRO A 213 -20.45 -10.49 3.62
CA PRO A 213 -21.25 -9.92 4.72
C PRO A 213 -20.49 -8.85 5.50
N MET A 214 -19.17 -8.80 5.33
CA MET A 214 -18.24 -7.93 6.04
C MET A 214 -17.10 -7.47 5.15
N GLU A 215 -16.37 -6.46 5.60
CA GLU A 215 -15.10 -6.06 5.03
C GLU A 215 -14.03 -7.10 5.39
N LEU A 216 -13.15 -7.39 4.42
CA LEU A 216 -11.97 -8.23 4.64
C LEU A 216 -10.77 -7.31 4.83
N SER A 217 -9.90 -7.63 5.77
CA SER A 217 -8.71 -6.83 6.07
C SER A 217 -7.51 -7.73 6.26
N THR A 218 -6.39 -7.40 5.64
CA THR A 218 -5.09 -7.99 5.95
C THR A 218 -4.16 -6.90 6.44
N TYR A 219 -3.48 -7.15 7.56
CA TYR A 219 -2.52 -6.21 8.11
C TYR A 219 -1.12 -6.81 8.14
N PHE A 220 -0.20 -6.19 7.39
CA PHE A 220 1.18 -6.59 7.24
C PHE A 220 2.08 -5.81 8.19
N ARG A 221 2.91 -6.52 8.96
CA ARG A 221 4.00 -5.93 9.74
C ARG A 221 5.32 -6.61 9.39
N ILE A 222 6.28 -5.83 8.90
CA ILE A 222 7.68 -6.27 8.79
C ILE A 222 8.29 -6.17 10.19
N ASN A 223 9.07 -7.13 10.67
CA ASN A 223 9.77 -7.04 11.95
C ASN A 223 11.22 -7.54 11.83
N ALA A 224 11.47 -8.59 11.06
CA ALA A 224 12.79 -9.15 10.79
C ALA A 224 13.70 -8.20 9.99
N GLY A 225 15.01 -8.35 10.21
CA GLY A 225 16.03 -7.56 9.53
C GLY A 225 16.58 -8.25 8.30
N HIS A 226 16.95 -7.46 7.30
CA HIS A 226 17.56 -7.98 6.06
C HIS A 226 16.69 -9.02 5.32
N THR A 227 15.38 -9.02 5.58
CA THR A 227 14.39 -9.82 4.87
C THR A 227 13.72 -8.96 3.80
N GLY A 228 13.70 -9.44 2.56
CA GLY A 228 12.82 -8.84 1.55
C GLY A 228 11.38 -9.31 1.76
N GLN A 229 10.41 -8.39 1.80
CA GLN A 229 9.00 -8.77 1.89
C GLN A 229 8.42 -8.90 0.48
N PHE A 230 8.05 -10.13 0.13
CA PHE A 230 7.44 -10.46 -1.14
C PHE A 230 6.11 -11.15 -0.89
N GLU A 231 5.03 -10.42 -1.14
CA GLU A 231 3.68 -10.93 -0.95
C GLU A 231 2.91 -10.96 -2.26
N ARG A 232 1.98 -11.91 -2.36
CA ARG A 232 1.10 -12.00 -3.52
C ARG A 232 -0.35 -12.17 -3.11
N THR A 233 -1.18 -11.20 -3.49
CA THR A 233 -2.62 -11.20 -3.21
C THR A 233 -3.40 -11.50 -4.47
N LEU A 234 -4.34 -12.45 -4.38
CA LEU A 234 -5.25 -12.81 -5.47
C LEU A 234 -6.69 -12.74 -4.97
N ILE A 235 -7.50 -11.87 -5.59
CA ILE A 235 -8.92 -11.72 -5.29
C ILE A 235 -9.73 -12.04 -6.54
N VAL A 236 -10.64 -13.01 -6.42
CA VAL A 236 -11.54 -13.43 -7.48
C VAL A 236 -12.98 -13.20 -7.03
N CYS A 237 -13.72 -12.39 -7.78
CA CYS A 237 -15.11 -12.04 -7.51
C CYS A 237 -15.96 -12.55 -8.68
N GLU A 238 -16.71 -13.63 -8.45
CA GLU A 238 -17.57 -14.28 -9.44
C GLU A 238 -18.77 -13.41 -9.83
N ASP A 239 -19.60 -13.87 -10.77
CA ASP A 239 -20.72 -13.09 -11.27
C ASP A 239 -21.62 -12.58 -10.12
N LYS A 240 -22.00 -11.29 -10.16
CA LYS A 240 -22.89 -10.63 -9.18
C LYS A 240 -22.37 -10.69 -7.74
N ALA A 241 -21.08 -10.95 -7.56
CA ALA A 241 -20.45 -10.96 -6.25
C ALA A 241 -19.95 -9.57 -5.84
N TYR A 242 -19.77 -9.36 -4.54
CA TYR A 242 -19.22 -8.12 -3.99
C TYR A 242 -18.24 -8.42 -2.87
N VAL A 243 -17.10 -7.73 -2.88
CA VAL A 243 -16.17 -7.68 -1.75
C VAL A 243 -15.58 -6.30 -1.60
N SER A 244 -15.32 -5.94 -0.37
CA SER A 244 -14.48 -4.81 -0.03
C SER A 244 -13.35 -5.31 0.87
N TYR A 245 -12.13 -5.07 0.38
CA TYR A 245 -10.90 -5.62 0.91
C TYR A 245 -9.97 -4.46 1.26
N LEU A 246 -9.34 -4.56 2.43
CA LEU A 246 -8.37 -3.61 2.93
C LEU A 246 -7.01 -4.28 3.12
N GLU A 247 -5.98 -3.56 2.73
CA GLU A 247 -4.58 -3.84 3.03
C GLU A 247 -4.02 -2.72 3.92
N GLY A 248 -3.54 -3.07 5.12
CA GLY A 248 -2.77 -2.16 5.98
C GLY A 248 -1.32 -2.61 6.08
N CYS A 249 -0.35 -1.70 6.03
CA CYS A 249 1.07 -2.05 6.21
C CYS A 249 1.80 -1.07 7.15
N THR A 250 2.60 -1.61 8.09
CA THR A 250 3.54 -0.85 8.93
C THR A 250 4.89 -1.58 9.05
N ALA A 251 5.97 -0.84 9.37
CA ALA A 251 7.31 -1.41 9.57
C ALA A 251 8.05 -0.80 10.77
N PRO A 252 9.14 -1.39 11.26
CA PRO A 252 10.05 -0.83 12.25
C PRO A 252 11.05 0.16 11.62
N MET A 253 11.73 0.93 12.47
CA MET A 253 12.83 1.82 12.07
C MET A 253 14.09 1.01 11.84
N ARG A 254 14.75 1.23 10.69
CA ARG A 254 16.06 0.65 10.38
C ARG A 254 16.89 1.60 9.52
N ASP A 255 18.19 1.61 9.77
CA ASP A 255 19.14 2.44 9.03
C ASP A 255 19.43 1.89 7.61
N GLU A 256 19.07 0.62 7.36
CA GLU A 256 19.23 -0.04 6.06
C GLU A 256 17.93 -0.05 5.26
N ASN A 257 18.07 0.05 3.93
CA ASN A 257 16.95 0.02 3.02
C ASN A 257 16.36 -1.39 2.93
N GLN A 258 15.04 -1.49 3.12
CA GLN A 258 14.30 -2.75 2.99
C GLN A 258 13.46 -2.73 1.71
N LEU A 259 13.43 -3.85 0.99
CA LEU A 259 12.63 -4.00 -0.21
C LEU A 259 11.29 -4.67 0.11
N HIS A 260 10.21 -3.95 -0.17
CA HIS A 260 8.85 -4.48 -0.23
C HIS A 260 8.40 -4.51 -1.69
N ALA A 261 8.20 -5.72 -2.22
CA ALA A 261 7.75 -5.91 -3.59
C ALA A 261 6.54 -6.86 -3.64
N ALA A 262 5.35 -6.25 -3.61
CA ALA A 262 4.08 -6.96 -3.65
C ALA A 262 3.50 -7.07 -5.07
N VAL A 263 2.75 -8.16 -5.31
CA VAL A 263 1.92 -8.32 -6.50
C VAL A 263 0.47 -8.53 -6.08
N VAL A 264 -0.45 -7.76 -6.69
CA VAL A 264 -1.90 -7.88 -6.44
C VAL A 264 -2.63 -8.10 -7.75
N GLU A 265 -3.40 -9.19 -7.80
CA GLU A 265 -4.22 -9.59 -8.92
C GLU A 265 -5.70 -9.58 -8.52
N LEU A 266 -6.52 -8.77 -9.18
CA LEU A 266 -7.96 -8.75 -8.98
C LEU A 266 -8.68 -9.21 -10.24
N VAL A 267 -9.64 -10.12 -10.10
CA VAL A 267 -10.48 -10.60 -11.20
C VAL A 267 -11.95 -10.36 -10.85
N ALA A 268 -12.62 -9.50 -11.62
CA ALA A 268 -14.04 -9.22 -11.48
C ALA A 268 -14.83 -9.76 -12.68
N LEU A 269 -15.76 -10.68 -12.44
CA LEU A 269 -16.65 -11.25 -13.46
C LEU A 269 -17.94 -10.41 -13.62
N GLU A 270 -19.00 -10.96 -14.23
CA GLU A 270 -20.15 -10.17 -14.69
C GLU A 270 -20.92 -9.58 -13.51
N ASP A 271 -21.25 -8.28 -13.53
CA ASP A 271 -21.89 -7.57 -12.41
C ASP A 271 -21.14 -7.67 -11.06
N ALA A 272 -19.87 -8.09 -11.06
CA ALA A 272 -19.08 -8.20 -9.84
C ALA A 272 -18.47 -6.84 -9.44
N GLU A 273 -18.36 -6.57 -8.13
CA GLU A 273 -17.74 -5.36 -7.61
C GLU A 273 -16.64 -5.69 -6.59
N ILE A 274 -15.45 -5.10 -6.79
CA ILE A 274 -14.33 -5.19 -5.86
C ILE A 274 -13.92 -3.79 -5.43
N LYS A 275 -13.96 -3.53 -4.12
CA LYS A 275 -13.31 -2.36 -3.53
C LYS A 275 -12.00 -2.78 -2.88
N TYR A 276 -10.90 -2.17 -3.30
CA TYR A 276 -9.58 -2.46 -2.76
C TYR A 276 -9.01 -1.19 -2.13
N SER A 277 -8.88 -1.20 -0.82
CA SER A 277 -8.35 -0.09 -0.05
C SER A 277 -6.94 -0.40 0.46
N THR A 278 -6.05 0.58 0.47
CA THR A 278 -4.69 0.46 0.99
C THR A 278 -4.36 1.64 1.89
N VAL A 279 -3.95 1.37 3.13
CA VAL A 279 -3.43 2.38 4.06
C VAL A 279 -2.04 1.96 4.49
N GLN A 280 -1.02 2.68 4.03
CA GLN A 280 0.37 2.33 4.27
C GLN A 280 1.07 3.42 5.09
N ASN A 281 1.77 2.99 6.15
CA ASN A 281 2.62 3.84 6.98
C ASN A 281 3.97 3.18 7.23
N TRP A 282 4.86 3.31 6.25
CA TRP A 282 6.21 2.76 6.31
C TRP A 282 7.19 3.65 7.06
N TYR A 283 8.42 3.17 7.31
CA TYR A 283 9.52 4.02 7.79
C TYR A 283 10.22 4.74 6.62
N PRO A 284 10.21 6.09 6.58
CA PRO A 284 10.68 6.86 5.41
C PRO A 284 12.21 6.98 5.31
N GLY A 285 12.93 6.43 6.28
CA GLY A 285 14.32 6.78 6.53
C GLY A 285 14.42 7.99 7.45
N ASP A 286 15.65 8.40 7.77
CA ASP A 286 15.89 9.62 8.53
C ASP A 286 15.68 10.89 7.67
N GLU A 287 15.83 12.06 8.29
CA GLU A 287 15.70 13.36 7.62
C GLU A 287 16.66 13.56 6.43
N ASN A 288 17.78 12.81 6.41
CA ASN A 288 18.83 12.86 5.40
C ASN A 288 18.66 11.79 4.30
N GLY A 289 17.62 10.95 4.42
CA GLY A 289 17.29 9.88 3.48
C GLY A 289 18.11 8.60 3.69
N VAL A 290 18.66 8.39 4.88
CA VAL A 290 19.33 7.14 5.24
C VAL A 290 18.29 6.11 5.69
N GLY A 291 18.34 4.92 5.10
CA GLY A 291 17.42 3.82 5.37
C GLY A 291 16.06 3.98 4.70
N GLY A 292 15.05 3.38 5.33
CA GLY A 292 13.66 3.42 4.88
C GLY A 292 13.30 2.39 3.81
N ILE A 293 12.02 2.37 3.43
CA ILE A 293 11.47 1.27 2.62
C ILE A 293 11.38 1.62 1.14
N TYR A 294 11.81 0.69 0.29
CA TYR A 294 11.54 0.67 -1.14
C TYR A 294 10.26 -0.13 -1.40
N ASN A 295 9.21 0.56 -1.83
CA ASN A 295 7.87 0.02 -2.03
C ASN A 295 7.60 -0.10 -3.54
N PHE A 296 7.94 -1.25 -4.12
CA PHE A 296 7.90 -1.51 -5.57
C PHE A 296 6.80 -2.52 -5.91
N VAL A 297 5.61 -2.02 -6.18
CA VAL A 297 4.39 -2.83 -6.17
C VAL A 297 3.71 -2.86 -7.52
N THR A 298 3.32 -4.07 -7.95
CA THR A 298 2.51 -4.28 -9.15
C THR A 298 1.09 -4.71 -8.76
N LYS A 299 0.13 -3.77 -8.81
CA LYS A 299 -1.29 -4.08 -8.62
C LYS A 299 -2.04 -3.97 -9.96
N ARG A 300 -2.83 -4.96 -10.32
CA ARG A 300 -3.68 -4.90 -11.52
C ARG A 300 -4.98 -5.66 -11.32
N ALA A 301 -6.04 -5.07 -11.84
CA ALA A 301 -7.37 -5.64 -11.90
C ALA A 301 -7.78 -5.91 -13.34
N GLU A 302 -8.42 -7.03 -13.58
CA GLU A 302 -9.15 -7.32 -14.81
C GLU A 302 -10.66 -7.32 -14.52
N CYS A 303 -11.33 -6.34 -15.10
CA CYS A 303 -12.77 -6.27 -15.22
C CYS A 303 -13.19 -7.15 -16.42
N ARG A 304 -13.22 -8.47 -16.22
CA ARG A 304 -13.48 -9.47 -17.29
C ARG A 304 -14.94 -9.47 -17.72
N GLY A 305 -15.85 -9.40 -16.75
CA GLY A 305 -17.29 -9.49 -17.00
C GLY A 305 -17.94 -8.16 -17.37
N ALA A 306 -19.09 -8.24 -18.04
CA ALA A 306 -19.87 -7.03 -18.33
C ALA A 306 -20.34 -6.37 -17.02
N ARG A 307 -20.38 -5.03 -17.00
CA ARG A 307 -20.81 -4.22 -15.84
C ARG A 307 -20.02 -4.49 -14.55
N SER A 308 -18.85 -5.13 -14.64
CA SER A 308 -17.97 -5.33 -13.49
C SER A 308 -17.36 -4.00 -13.04
N LYS A 309 -17.10 -3.85 -11.74
CA LYS A 309 -16.56 -2.63 -11.16
C LYS A 309 -15.37 -2.93 -10.25
N VAL A 310 -14.30 -2.17 -10.41
CA VAL A 310 -13.17 -2.19 -9.47
C VAL A 310 -12.82 -0.77 -9.04
N THR A 311 -12.73 -0.55 -7.73
CA THR A 311 -12.33 0.72 -7.12
C THR A 311 -11.05 0.52 -6.32
N TRP A 312 -9.98 1.20 -6.71
CA TRP A 312 -8.75 1.32 -5.93
C TRP A 312 -8.80 2.59 -5.08
N THR A 313 -8.61 2.44 -3.77
CA THR A 313 -8.48 3.57 -2.85
C THR A 313 -7.18 3.43 -2.08
N GLN A 314 -6.35 4.47 -2.04
CA GLN A 314 -5.06 4.39 -1.35
C GLN A 314 -4.68 5.68 -0.64
N VAL A 315 -4.07 5.51 0.53
CA VAL A 315 -3.37 6.56 1.27
C VAL A 315 -1.97 6.07 1.56
N GLU A 316 -0.99 6.78 1.01
CA GLU A 316 0.41 6.37 1.01
C GLU A 316 1.27 7.39 1.73
N THR A 317 1.95 6.92 2.77
CA THR A 317 2.98 7.67 3.48
C THR A 317 4.11 6.74 3.92
N GLY A 318 5.27 7.34 4.20
CA GLY A 318 6.33 6.67 4.95
C GLY A 318 7.31 5.79 4.16
N SER A 319 7.26 5.66 2.84
CA SER A 319 8.33 4.92 2.11
C SER A 319 9.46 5.86 1.70
N ALA A 320 10.71 5.40 1.72
CA ALA A 320 11.83 6.17 1.17
C ALA A 320 11.65 6.35 -0.35
N ILE A 321 11.28 5.27 -1.04
CA ILE A 321 10.92 5.30 -2.46
C ILE A 321 9.64 4.49 -2.69
N THR A 322 8.65 5.12 -3.32
CA THR A 322 7.43 4.43 -3.77
C THR A 322 7.38 4.38 -5.29
N TRP A 323 7.17 3.18 -5.84
CA TRP A 323 6.98 2.96 -7.27
C TRP A 323 5.81 2.03 -7.55
N LYS A 324 4.70 2.58 -8.05
CA LYS A 324 3.48 1.79 -8.27
C LYS A 324 2.46 2.41 -9.21
N TYR A 325 1.78 1.54 -9.95
CA TYR A 325 0.71 1.94 -10.87
C TYR A 325 -0.47 0.96 -10.82
N PRO A 326 -1.31 0.97 -9.76
CA PRO A 326 -2.54 0.19 -9.75
C PRO A 326 -3.34 0.39 -11.03
N SER A 327 -3.68 -0.70 -11.70
CA SER A 327 -4.21 -0.67 -13.05
C SER A 327 -5.57 -1.36 -13.14
N CYS A 328 -6.46 -0.88 -14.00
CA CYS A 328 -7.68 -1.60 -14.40
C CYS A 328 -7.68 -1.86 -15.90
N VAL A 329 -7.83 -3.13 -16.28
CA VAL A 329 -8.12 -3.56 -17.64
C VAL A 329 -9.61 -3.79 -17.77
N LEU A 330 -10.29 -2.88 -18.47
CA LEU A 330 -11.74 -2.85 -18.64
C LEU A 330 -12.13 -3.66 -19.89
N LEU A 331 -12.17 -4.98 -19.73
CA LEU A 331 -12.43 -5.94 -20.81
C LEU A 331 -13.92 -6.06 -21.12
N GLY A 332 -14.74 -6.22 -20.07
CA GLY A 332 -16.18 -6.37 -20.22
C GLY A 332 -16.87 -5.07 -20.64
N ASP A 333 -17.92 -5.19 -21.44
CA ASP A 333 -18.80 -4.08 -21.79
C ASP A 333 -19.39 -3.44 -20.53
N ASP A 334 -19.53 -2.11 -20.52
CA ASP A 334 -20.03 -1.31 -19.40
C ASP A 334 -19.22 -1.44 -18.09
N SER A 335 -18.03 -2.03 -18.12
CA SER A 335 -17.18 -2.15 -16.93
C SER A 335 -16.61 -0.80 -16.47
N VAL A 336 -16.34 -0.70 -15.17
CA VAL A 336 -15.97 0.54 -14.48
C VAL A 336 -14.68 0.37 -13.68
N GLY A 337 -13.72 1.29 -13.87
CA GLY A 337 -12.50 1.36 -13.08
C GLY A 337 -12.37 2.70 -12.36
N GLU A 338 -12.21 2.68 -11.04
CA GLU A 338 -12.02 3.88 -10.23
C GLU A 338 -10.68 3.83 -9.51
N PHE A 339 -10.00 4.98 -9.39
CA PHE A 339 -8.76 5.12 -8.66
C PHE A 339 -8.76 6.41 -7.86
N HIS A 340 -8.57 6.28 -6.55
CA HIS A 340 -8.55 7.37 -5.57
C HIS A 340 -7.27 7.27 -4.76
N SER A 341 -6.41 8.29 -4.83
CA SER A 341 -5.09 8.24 -4.21
C SER A 341 -4.74 9.51 -3.47
N VAL A 342 -4.21 9.36 -2.27
CA VAL A 342 -3.42 10.38 -1.56
C VAL A 342 -2.00 9.86 -1.43
N ALA A 343 -1.02 10.64 -1.88
CA ALA A 343 0.39 10.32 -1.70
C ALA A 343 1.10 11.50 -1.05
N LEU A 344 1.77 11.26 0.09
CA LEU A 344 2.57 12.26 0.79
C LEU A 344 4.06 11.90 0.71
N THR A 345 4.87 12.87 0.30
CA THR A 345 6.34 12.78 0.36
C THR A 345 6.90 13.91 1.20
N HIS A 346 7.71 13.56 2.19
CA HIS A 346 8.39 14.46 3.11
C HIS A 346 9.90 14.09 3.17
N HIS A 347 10.75 14.92 3.79
CA HIS A 347 12.21 14.72 3.88
C HIS A 347 12.82 14.49 2.49
N ARG A 348 13.52 13.37 2.27
CA ARG A 348 14.08 12.98 0.97
C ARG A 348 13.30 11.86 0.27
N GLN A 349 12.06 11.64 0.67
CA GLN A 349 11.21 10.62 0.05
C GLN A 349 10.97 10.95 -1.43
N GLN A 350 10.90 9.88 -2.23
CA GLN A 350 10.60 9.94 -3.65
C GLN A 350 9.40 9.05 -3.95
N ALA A 351 8.43 9.56 -4.71
CA ALA A 351 7.28 8.77 -5.14
C ALA A 351 7.08 8.94 -6.65
N ASP A 352 7.07 7.84 -7.41
CA ASP A 352 6.54 7.79 -8.77
C ASP A 352 5.32 6.85 -8.75
N THR A 353 4.15 7.47 -8.59
CA THR A 353 2.88 6.79 -8.33
C THR A 353 1.85 7.19 -9.38
N GLY A 354 0.86 6.34 -9.60
CA GLY A 354 -0.32 6.71 -10.38
C GLY A 354 -1.13 5.51 -10.77
N THR A 355 -1.72 5.51 -11.96
CA THR A 355 -2.65 4.45 -12.36
C THR A 355 -2.69 4.26 -13.87
N LYS A 356 -3.10 3.07 -14.32
CA LYS A 356 -3.35 2.79 -15.74
C LYS A 356 -4.78 2.31 -15.92
N MET A 357 -5.57 3.04 -16.71
CA MET A 357 -6.93 2.68 -17.10
C MET A 357 -6.92 2.27 -18.58
N ILE A 358 -7.16 0.98 -18.85
CA ILE A 358 -7.10 0.41 -20.20
C ILE A 358 -8.52 0.02 -20.60
N HIS A 359 -9.12 0.79 -21.50
CA HIS A 359 -10.46 0.60 -22.03
C HIS A 359 -10.44 -0.31 -23.25
N VAL A 360 -11.09 -1.48 -23.15
CA VAL A 360 -11.19 -2.47 -24.23
C VAL A 360 -12.65 -2.72 -24.60
N GLY A 361 -13.50 -2.99 -23.61
CA GLY A 361 -14.95 -3.18 -23.79
C GLY A 361 -15.69 -1.90 -24.16
N LYS A 362 -16.91 -2.04 -24.69
CA LYS A 362 -17.76 -0.91 -25.07
C LYS A 362 -18.32 -0.21 -23.82
N ARG A 363 -18.56 1.09 -23.90
CA ARG A 363 -19.19 1.93 -22.87
C ARG A 363 -18.49 1.85 -21.50
N THR A 364 -17.21 1.49 -21.49
CA THR A 364 -16.40 1.39 -20.29
C THR A 364 -16.16 2.76 -19.69
N LYS A 365 -16.13 2.86 -18.37
CA LYS A 365 -15.94 4.13 -17.65
C LYS A 365 -14.74 4.06 -16.73
N SER A 366 -13.98 5.13 -16.65
CA SER A 366 -12.95 5.27 -15.62
C SER A 366 -12.95 6.64 -14.97
N LYS A 367 -12.61 6.65 -13.67
CA LYS A 367 -12.45 7.86 -12.87
C LYS A 367 -11.15 7.80 -12.10
N ILE A 368 -10.32 8.81 -12.25
CA ILE A 368 -9.03 8.92 -11.58
C ILE A 368 -9.03 10.20 -10.76
N VAL A 369 -8.79 10.09 -9.45
CA VAL A 369 -8.63 11.21 -8.54
C VAL A 369 -7.32 11.00 -7.76
N SER A 370 -6.32 11.80 -8.07
CA SER A 370 -5.01 11.75 -7.41
C SER A 370 -4.74 13.06 -6.69
N LYS A 371 -4.35 12.95 -5.41
CA LYS A 371 -3.98 14.05 -4.52
C LYS A 371 -2.53 13.83 -4.08
N GLY A 372 -1.60 14.53 -4.72
CA GLY A 372 -0.18 14.50 -4.33
C GLY A 372 0.12 15.61 -3.33
N ILE A 373 0.82 15.30 -2.25
CA ILE A 373 1.34 16.28 -1.29
C ILE A 373 2.84 16.12 -1.25
N SER A 374 3.56 17.22 -1.40
CA SER A 374 5.01 17.26 -1.40
C SER A 374 5.48 18.31 -0.40
N ALA A 375 6.26 17.86 0.59
CA ALA A 375 6.72 18.67 1.71
C ALA A 375 8.24 18.59 1.90
N GLY A 376 8.85 19.61 2.53
CA GLY A 376 10.28 19.63 2.83
C GLY A 376 11.15 19.55 1.56
N ARG A 377 11.87 18.44 1.38
CA ARG A 377 12.69 18.15 0.18
C ARG A 377 12.11 17.00 -0.67
N GLY A 378 10.89 16.55 -0.36
CA GLY A 378 10.26 15.40 -1.00
C GLY A 378 10.01 15.64 -2.49
N GLN A 379 10.00 14.54 -3.25
CA GLN A 379 9.69 14.56 -4.69
C GLN A 379 8.50 13.64 -4.96
N ASN A 380 7.36 14.24 -5.28
CA ASN A 380 6.14 13.53 -5.62
C ASN A 380 5.92 13.59 -7.14
N THR A 381 5.79 12.44 -7.78
CA THR A 381 5.50 12.30 -9.20
C THR A 381 4.22 11.50 -9.37
N TYR A 382 3.22 12.13 -9.98
CA TYR A 382 2.08 11.42 -10.55
C TYR A 382 2.39 11.00 -11.99
N ARG A 383 2.11 9.74 -12.33
CA ARG A 383 2.19 9.22 -13.69
C ARG A 383 0.99 8.32 -13.99
N GLY A 384 0.17 8.78 -14.93
CA GLY A 384 -1.07 8.10 -15.31
C GLY A 384 -1.07 7.67 -16.77
N LEU A 385 -1.73 6.55 -17.09
CA LEU A 385 -2.05 6.15 -18.46
C LEU A 385 -3.55 5.95 -18.61
N VAL A 386 -4.16 6.64 -19.56
CA VAL A 386 -5.51 6.35 -20.06
C VAL A 386 -5.37 5.87 -21.49
N LYS A 387 -5.65 4.58 -21.72
CA LYS A 387 -5.58 3.96 -23.03
C LYS A 387 -6.97 3.52 -23.46
N VAL A 388 -7.40 3.93 -24.65
CA VAL A 388 -8.67 3.54 -25.25
C VAL A 388 -8.40 2.80 -26.55
N ASP A 389 -8.68 1.49 -26.56
CA ASP A 389 -8.50 0.66 -27.74
C ASP A 389 -9.61 0.86 -28.78
N ARG A 390 -9.34 0.44 -30.02
CA ARG A 390 -10.22 0.68 -31.18
C ARG A 390 -11.65 0.18 -30.98
N ASN A 391 -11.84 -0.87 -30.20
CA ASN A 391 -13.15 -1.51 -30.00
C ASN A 391 -13.95 -0.92 -28.83
N ALA A 392 -13.36 -0.02 -28.04
CA ALA A 392 -13.97 0.56 -26.84
C ALA A 392 -14.92 1.73 -27.19
N ASP A 393 -15.97 1.42 -27.95
CA ASP A 393 -16.96 2.40 -28.40
C ASP A 393 -17.72 3.01 -27.22
N GLY A 394 -17.84 4.34 -27.17
CA GLY A 394 -18.48 5.07 -26.07
C GLY A 394 -17.72 5.02 -24.74
N ALA A 395 -16.41 4.71 -24.75
CA ALA A 395 -15.57 4.77 -23.56
C ALA A 395 -15.50 6.19 -22.97
N ARG A 396 -15.50 6.30 -21.63
CA ARG A 396 -15.42 7.59 -20.93
C ARG A 396 -14.36 7.56 -19.83
N ASN A 397 -13.53 8.60 -19.77
CA ASN A 397 -12.59 8.81 -18.68
C ASN A 397 -12.70 10.25 -18.15
N TYR A 398 -12.63 10.38 -16.83
CA TYR A 398 -12.37 11.64 -16.14
C TYR A 398 -11.18 11.48 -15.21
N THR A 399 -10.16 12.31 -15.39
CA THR A 399 -8.94 12.31 -14.59
C THR A 399 -8.72 13.66 -13.93
N GLN A 400 -8.53 13.66 -12.62
CA GLN A 400 -8.21 14.83 -11.81
C GLN A 400 -6.93 14.57 -11.01
N CYS A 401 -5.90 15.38 -11.25
CA CYS A 401 -4.60 15.27 -10.60
C CYS A 401 -4.25 16.58 -9.88
N ASP A 402 -4.47 16.63 -8.58
CA ASP A 402 -4.13 17.81 -7.80
C ASP A 402 -2.86 17.58 -6.99
N SER A 403 -1.99 18.58 -6.99
CA SER A 403 -0.74 18.59 -6.23
C SER A 403 -0.72 19.74 -5.24
N LEU A 404 -0.25 19.49 -4.02
CA LEU A 404 -0.06 20.49 -2.97
C LEU A 404 1.42 20.54 -2.57
N LEU A 405 2.05 21.71 -2.71
CA LEU A 405 3.41 21.94 -2.24
C LEU A 405 3.42 22.65 -0.89
N ILE A 406 4.23 22.12 0.03
CA ILE A 406 4.48 22.66 1.36
C ILE A 406 5.98 22.94 1.47
N GLY A 407 6.35 24.22 1.56
CA GLY A 407 7.75 24.66 1.57
C GLY A 407 8.29 25.02 0.18
N LYS A 408 9.61 25.31 0.12
CA LYS A 408 10.28 25.86 -1.08
C LYS A 408 11.24 24.89 -1.77
N GLN A 409 11.52 23.73 -1.18
CA GLN A 409 12.55 22.79 -1.65
C GLN A 409 11.98 21.46 -2.16
N CYS A 410 10.65 21.29 -2.11
CA CYS A 410 9.95 20.09 -2.55
C CYS A 410 9.51 20.22 -4.01
N GLY A 411 9.17 19.10 -4.65
CA GLY A 411 8.74 19.08 -6.05
C GLY A 411 7.53 18.19 -6.29
N ALA A 412 6.55 18.69 -7.04
CA ALA A 412 5.41 17.92 -7.52
C ALA A 412 5.41 17.87 -9.06
N HIS A 413 5.42 16.66 -9.62
CA HIS A 413 5.52 16.41 -11.07
C HIS A 413 4.30 15.62 -11.53
N THR A 414 3.78 15.91 -12.72
CA THR A 414 2.58 15.26 -13.26
C THR A 414 2.82 14.88 -14.71
N PHE A 415 2.84 13.57 -15.00
CA PHE A 415 3.10 12.99 -16.33
C PHE A 415 1.90 12.16 -16.80
N PRO A 416 0.88 12.79 -17.40
CA PRO A 416 -0.26 12.07 -17.95
C PRO A 416 0.04 11.54 -19.35
N TYR A 417 -0.38 10.30 -19.62
CA TYR A 417 -0.34 9.66 -20.93
C TYR A 417 -1.76 9.35 -21.36
N ILE A 418 -2.14 9.81 -22.55
CA ILE A 418 -3.46 9.60 -23.12
C ILE A 418 -3.29 9.01 -24.52
N GLU A 419 -3.73 7.77 -24.69
CA GLU A 419 -3.70 7.06 -25.97
C GLU A 419 -5.12 6.70 -26.40
N VAL A 420 -5.71 7.47 -27.32
CA VAL A 420 -7.09 7.23 -27.77
C VAL A 420 -7.10 6.74 -29.22
N LYS A 421 -7.53 5.49 -29.42
CA LYS A 421 -7.63 4.84 -30.74
C LYS A 421 -9.08 4.65 -31.19
N ASN A 422 -10.06 5.14 -30.44
CA ASN A 422 -11.49 5.10 -30.79
C ASN A 422 -12.06 6.54 -30.84
N PRO A 423 -12.68 6.95 -31.97
CA PRO A 423 -13.18 8.32 -32.14
C PRO A 423 -14.46 8.64 -31.33
N GLY A 424 -15.18 7.62 -30.85
CA GLY A 424 -16.37 7.76 -30.01
C GLY A 424 -16.08 7.90 -28.51
N ALA A 425 -14.80 7.96 -28.13
CA ALA A 425 -14.40 8.07 -26.73
C ALA A 425 -14.42 9.51 -26.22
N THR A 426 -14.75 9.70 -24.94
CA THR A 426 -14.63 10.98 -24.23
C THR A 426 -13.58 10.86 -23.13
N VAL A 427 -12.51 11.63 -23.22
CA VAL A 427 -11.41 11.60 -22.23
C VAL A 427 -11.13 13.03 -21.76
N GLU A 428 -11.25 13.24 -20.45
CA GLU A 428 -11.01 14.52 -19.80
C GLU A 428 -9.88 14.37 -18.77
N HIS A 429 -8.95 15.33 -18.78
CA HIS A 429 -7.83 15.36 -17.83
C HIS A 429 -7.62 16.79 -17.32
N GLU A 430 -7.67 16.94 -16.00
CA GLU A 430 -7.44 18.18 -15.28
C GLU A 430 -6.29 17.97 -14.29
N ALA A 431 -5.37 18.92 -14.23
CA ALA A 431 -4.29 18.92 -13.26
C ALA A 431 -4.12 20.30 -12.63
N THR A 432 -4.07 20.36 -11.30
CA THR A 432 -3.95 21.62 -10.55
C THR A 432 -2.78 21.54 -9.60
N THR A 433 -1.96 22.59 -9.57
CA THR A 433 -0.91 22.74 -8.56
C THR A 433 -1.27 23.86 -7.61
N SER A 434 -1.34 23.54 -6.33
CA SER A 434 -1.63 24.46 -5.25
C SER A 434 -0.45 24.57 -4.30
N LYS A 435 -0.33 25.72 -3.65
CA LYS A 435 0.51 25.92 -2.46
C LYS A 435 -0.40 26.32 -1.30
N ILE A 436 -0.02 25.98 -0.08
CA ILE A 436 -0.70 26.54 1.09
C ILE A 436 -0.43 28.05 1.10
N SER A 437 -1.49 28.86 1.10
CA SER A 437 -1.37 30.31 1.07
C SER A 437 -1.02 30.85 2.45
N ASP A 438 -0.07 31.79 2.51
CA ASP A 438 0.27 32.51 3.75
C ASP A 438 -0.96 33.22 4.33
N ASP A 439 -1.89 33.68 3.48
CA ASP A 439 -3.15 34.30 3.92
C ASP A 439 -4.08 33.29 4.59
N GLN A 440 -4.13 32.04 4.10
CA GLN A 440 -4.93 30.98 4.70
C GLN A 440 -4.37 30.58 6.07
N LEU A 441 -3.04 30.47 6.17
CA LEU A 441 -2.36 30.20 7.43
C LEU A 441 -2.54 31.36 8.42
N PHE A 442 -2.35 32.60 7.97
CA PHE A 442 -2.57 33.78 8.78
C PHE A 442 -4.02 33.86 9.28
N TYR A 443 -5.00 33.57 8.40
CA TYR A 443 -6.40 33.54 8.77
C TYR A 443 -6.66 32.54 9.91
N CYS A 444 -6.18 31.30 9.78
CA CYS A 444 -6.34 30.26 10.81
C CYS A 444 -5.67 30.65 12.12
N ARG A 445 -4.43 31.14 12.06
CA ARG A 445 -3.67 31.58 13.23
C ARG A 445 -4.32 32.75 13.96
N ALA A 446 -4.89 33.70 13.22
CA ALA A 446 -5.65 34.81 13.80
C ALA A 446 -6.93 34.35 14.54
N ARG A 447 -7.38 33.10 14.35
CA ARG A 447 -8.50 32.48 15.09
C ARG A 447 -8.01 31.58 16.23
N GLY A 448 -6.72 31.61 16.56
CA GLY A 448 -6.13 30.83 17.65
C GLY A 448 -5.81 29.38 17.29
N ILE A 449 -5.90 29.01 16.01
CA ILE A 449 -5.49 27.69 15.52
C ILE A 449 -3.96 27.68 15.37
N SER A 450 -3.30 26.64 15.87
CA SER A 450 -1.84 26.52 15.72
C SER A 450 -1.45 26.41 14.24
N GLN A 451 -0.19 26.68 13.92
CA GLN A 451 0.28 26.58 12.53
C GLN A 451 0.18 25.15 12.00
N GLU A 452 0.50 24.16 12.83
CA GLU A 452 0.44 22.73 12.49
C GLU A 452 -1.01 22.28 12.29
N ASP A 453 -1.90 22.63 13.21
CA ASP A 453 -3.33 22.31 13.09
C ASP A 453 -3.96 22.96 11.85
N ALA A 454 -3.54 24.19 11.52
CA ALA A 454 -4.01 24.88 10.32
C ALA A 454 -3.57 24.16 9.04
N VAL A 455 -2.32 23.69 8.97
CA VAL A 455 -1.81 22.91 7.84
C VAL A 455 -2.54 21.58 7.73
N SER A 456 -2.67 20.85 8.84
CA SER A 456 -3.46 19.61 8.88
C SER A 456 -4.87 19.84 8.34
N MET A 457 -5.61 20.82 8.86
CA MET A 457 -6.98 21.12 8.45
C MET A 457 -7.11 21.41 6.94
N ILE A 458 -6.15 22.15 6.36
CA ILE A 458 -6.13 22.45 4.93
C ILE A 458 -5.86 21.20 4.10
N VAL A 459 -4.88 20.38 4.51
CA VAL A 459 -4.55 19.12 3.84
C VAL A 459 -5.71 18.12 3.93
N ASP A 460 -6.40 18.08 5.06
CA ASP A 460 -7.60 17.29 5.27
C ASP A 460 -8.73 17.68 4.31
N GLY A 461 -8.94 18.98 4.15
CA GLY A 461 -9.86 19.53 3.17
C GLY A 461 -9.50 19.14 1.73
N PHE A 462 -8.21 19.18 1.40
CA PHE A 462 -7.66 18.80 0.10
C PHE A 462 -7.87 17.32 -0.23
N CYS A 463 -7.69 16.43 0.77
CA CYS A 463 -7.80 14.99 0.62
C CYS A 463 -9.22 14.42 0.79
N LYS A 464 -10.18 15.25 1.20
CA LYS A 464 -11.56 14.86 1.55
C LYS A 464 -12.26 13.96 0.52
N GLN A 465 -12.02 14.20 -0.78
CA GLN A 465 -12.64 13.41 -1.84
C GLN A 465 -12.15 11.96 -1.87
N VAL A 466 -10.90 11.71 -1.49
CA VAL A 466 -10.33 10.36 -1.42
C VAL A 466 -10.75 9.66 -0.12
N PHE A 467 -10.72 10.37 1.01
CA PHE A 467 -11.13 9.77 2.30
C PHE A 467 -12.59 9.32 2.35
N ARG A 468 -13.46 9.92 1.53
CA ARG A 468 -14.86 9.48 1.40
C ARG A 468 -15.02 8.09 0.78
N GLU A 469 -14.02 7.63 0.05
CA GLU A 469 -14.01 6.30 -0.58
C GLU A 469 -13.37 5.23 0.31
N LEU A 470 -12.83 5.62 1.47
CA LEU A 470 -12.35 4.68 2.50
C LEU A 470 -13.49 4.33 3.47
N PRO A 471 -13.51 3.11 4.04
CA PRO A 471 -14.38 2.82 5.17
C PRO A 471 -14.04 3.75 6.36
N MET A 472 -15.07 4.10 7.16
CA MET A 472 -14.98 5.16 8.16
C MET A 472 -13.82 5.00 9.13
N GLU A 473 -13.58 3.79 9.63
CA GLU A 473 -12.51 3.49 10.58
C GLU A 473 -11.12 3.80 10.00
N PHE A 474 -10.92 3.45 8.73
CA PHE A 474 -9.66 3.67 8.02
C PHE A 474 -9.50 5.10 7.54
N ALA A 475 -10.59 5.81 7.25
CA ALA A 475 -10.54 7.23 6.98
C ALA A 475 -10.01 8.02 8.20
N VAL A 476 -10.39 7.62 9.42
CA VAL A 476 -9.87 8.23 10.66
C VAL A 476 -8.39 7.88 10.88
N GLU A 477 -8.00 6.63 10.63
CA GLU A 477 -6.59 6.21 10.72
C GLU A 477 -5.71 6.97 9.70
N ALA A 478 -6.13 7.03 8.45
CA ALA A 478 -5.43 7.75 7.38
C ALA A 478 -5.21 9.23 7.70
N LYS A 479 -6.20 9.90 8.32
CA LYS A 479 -6.07 11.29 8.75
C LYS A 479 -5.00 11.47 9.82
N LYS A 480 -5.05 10.66 10.88
CA LYS A 480 -4.04 10.69 11.95
C LYS A 480 -2.64 10.41 11.42
N LEU A 481 -2.51 9.49 10.46
CA LEU A 481 -1.23 9.18 9.83
C LEU A 481 -0.65 10.37 9.05
N LEU A 482 -1.51 11.08 8.31
CA LEU A 482 -1.11 12.27 7.57
C LEU A 482 -0.76 13.44 8.50
N GLU A 483 -1.51 13.63 9.60
CA GLU A 483 -1.20 14.62 10.64
C GLU A 483 0.22 14.43 11.17
N VAL A 484 0.54 13.22 11.66
CA VAL A 484 1.86 12.91 12.21
C VAL A 484 2.97 13.06 11.17
N SER A 485 2.70 12.72 9.90
CA SER A 485 3.68 12.86 8.82
C SER A 485 3.93 14.32 8.39
N LEU A 486 3.04 15.24 8.79
CA LEU A 486 3.12 16.66 8.48
C LEU A 486 3.60 17.52 9.66
N GLU A 487 3.63 16.97 10.88
CA GLU A 487 4.29 17.61 12.03
C GLU A 487 5.76 17.93 11.67
N GLY A 488 6.21 19.16 11.97
CA GLY A 488 7.56 19.62 11.59
C GLY A 488 7.81 19.87 10.09
N SER A 489 6.83 19.66 9.21
CA SER A 489 6.95 19.93 7.75
C SER A 489 6.91 21.40 7.36
N VAL A 490 6.56 22.25 8.31
CA VAL A 490 6.29 23.67 8.13
C VAL A 490 7.45 24.48 8.71
N GLY A 491 8.57 24.49 7.99
CA GLY A 491 9.80 25.21 8.33
C GLY A 491 10.73 25.36 7.13
#